data_AF-A0AAW8F5T7-F1
#
_entry.id   AF-A0AAW8F5T7-F1
#
_cell.length_a   1.000
_cell.length_b   1.000
_cell.length_c   1.000
_cell.angle_alpha   90.00
_cell.angle_beta   90.00
_cell.angle_gamma   90.00
#
_symmetry.space_group_name_H-M   'P 1'
#
loop_
_entity.id
_entity.type
_entity.pdbx_description
1 polymer ?
#
loop_
_entity_poly.entity_id
_entity_poly.type
_entity_poly.pdbx_seq_one_letter_code
_entity_poly.pdbx_strand_id
1 'polypeptide(L)' 'MWDSGTTLPSVLAPAPDRLGQHGLEIVMAVCHSFAVHREPVGKRITAAVVLADDPGGDVAGRQVM' A
#
# COMPACT_ATOMS: atom_id res chain seq x y z
N MET A 1 -9.83 16.81 7.90
CA MET A 1 -9.52 16.00 9.09
C MET A 1 -8.45 14.99 8.68
N TRP A 2 -7.29 14.96 9.36
CA TRP A 2 -6.18 14.04 9.04
C TRP A 2 -6.13 12.90 10.08
N ASP A 3 -5.77 11.69 9.65
CA ASP A 3 -5.56 10.54 10.55
C ASP A 3 -4.19 10.64 11.24
N SER A 4 -4.19 11.06 12.51
CA SER A 4 -2.99 11.13 13.36
C SER A 4 -2.71 9.82 14.12
N GLY A 5 -3.44 8.74 13.84
CA GLY A 5 -3.29 7.46 14.52
C GLY A 5 -1.94 6.78 14.22
N THR A 6 -1.18 6.46 15.27
CA THR A 6 0.14 5.81 15.20
C THR A 6 0.07 4.27 15.18
N THR A 7 -1.15 3.71 15.26
CA THR A 7 -1.39 2.26 15.21
C THR A 7 -0.90 1.69 13.89
N LEU A 8 0.00 0.71 14.00
CA LEU A 8 0.53 0.01 12.83
C LEU A 8 -0.52 -0.94 12.27
N PRO A 9 -0.63 -1.06 10.95
CA PRO A 9 -1.48 -2.07 10.34
C PRO A 9 -0.92 -3.47 10.65
N SER A 10 -1.81 -4.43 10.89
CA SER A 10 -1.46 -5.82 11.18
C SER A 10 -1.97 -6.71 10.05
N VAL A 11 -1.18 -7.72 9.67
CA VAL A 11 -1.63 -8.76 8.73
C VAL A 11 -2.41 -9.78 9.54
N LEU A 12 -3.70 -9.94 9.21
CA LEU A 12 -4.57 -10.94 9.81
C LEU A 12 -4.85 -12.06 8.80
N ALA A 13 -5.22 -13.24 9.29
CA ALA A 13 -5.66 -14.33 8.42
C ALA A 13 -6.93 -13.92 7.62
N PRO A 14 -7.11 -14.40 6.38
CA PRO A 14 -8.30 -14.09 5.57
C PRO A 14 -9.58 -14.49 6.30
N ALA A 15 -10.53 -13.57 6.45
CA ALA A 15 -11.81 -13.82 7.13
C ALA A 15 -12.96 -13.11 6.36
N PRO A 16 -13.73 -13.84 5.55
CA PRO A 16 -14.70 -13.24 4.62
C PRO A 16 -15.88 -12.53 5.29
N ASP A 17 -16.10 -12.78 6.58
CA ASP A 17 -17.11 -12.14 7.42
C ASP A 17 -16.61 -10.88 8.14
N ARG A 18 -15.30 -10.59 8.09
CA ARG A 18 -14.70 -9.43 8.77
C ARG A 18 -14.80 -8.17 7.90
N LEU A 19 -15.57 -7.18 8.36
CA LEU A 19 -15.64 -5.88 7.70
C LEU A 19 -14.38 -5.05 8.03
N GLY A 20 -13.63 -4.64 7.00
CA GLY A 20 -12.36 -3.88 7.13
C GLY A 20 -11.11 -4.76 7.34
N GLN A 21 -9.93 -4.16 7.42
CA GLN A 21 -8.62 -4.83 7.65
C GLN A 21 -8.11 -5.77 6.52
N HIS A 22 -8.77 -5.79 5.35
CA HIS A 22 -8.35 -6.57 4.18
C HIS A 22 -7.42 -5.81 3.22
N GLY A 23 -7.35 -4.48 3.33
CA GLY A 23 -6.56 -3.67 2.40
C GLY A 23 -5.08 -4.02 2.42
N LEU A 24 -4.55 -4.48 3.57
CA LEU A 24 -3.15 -4.89 3.67
C LEU A 24 -2.88 -6.21 2.92
N GLU A 25 -3.86 -7.11 2.82
CA GLU A 25 -3.72 -8.37 2.08
C GLU A 25 -3.49 -8.09 0.59
N ILE A 26 -4.23 -7.13 0.02
CA ILE A 26 -4.04 -6.66 -1.37
C ILE A 26 -2.66 -6.03 -1.53
N VAL A 27 -2.26 -5.13 -0.63
CA VAL A 27 -0.96 -4.46 -0.68
C VAL A 27 0.18 -5.48 -0.60
N MET A 28 0.08 -6.45 0.31
CA MET A 28 1.08 -7.52 0.46
C MET A 28 1.14 -8.45 -0.76
N ALA A 29 0.04 -8.60 -1.50
CA ALA A 29 0.01 -9.42 -2.72
C ALA A 29 0.66 -8.74 -3.94
N VAL A 30 0.58 -7.40 -4.04
CA VAL A 30 1.05 -6.67 -5.25
C VAL A 30 2.41 -5.99 -5.08
N CYS A 31 2.86 -5.74 -3.85
CA CYS A 31 4.08 -4.99 -3.60
C CYS A 31 5.32 -5.90 -3.52
N HIS A 32 6.42 -5.44 -4.10
CA HIS A 32 7.74 -6.07 -3.97
C HIS A 32 8.34 -5.85 -2.58
N SER A 33 8.08 -4.69 -1.97
CA SER A 33 8.52 -4.40 -0.59
C SER A 33 7.53 -3.50 0.11
N PHE A 34 7.38 -3.70 1.43
CA PHE A 34 6.46 -2.94 2.27
C PHE A 34 7.14 -2.56 3.59
N ALA A 35 7.05 -1.28 3.97
CA ALA A 35 7.60 -0.76 5.22
C ALA A 35 6.62 0.19 5.89
N VAL A 36 6.61 0.17 7.23
CA VAL A 36 5.82 1.12 8.03
C VAL A 36 6.70 1.72 9.10
N HIS A 37 6.71 3.04 9.15
CA HIS A 37 7.41 3.82 10.18
C HIS A 37 6.40 4.64 10.96
N ARG A 38 6.49 4.60 12.29
CA ARG A 38 5.73 5.53 13.13
C ARG A 38 6.37 6.90 13.03
N GLU A 39 5.54 7.92 12.90
CA GLU A 39 5.96 9.32 12.85
C GLU A 39 5.28 10.08 14.00
N PRO A 40 5.82 11.22 14.47
CA PRO A 40 5.27 11.96 15.60
C PRO A 40 3.78 12.30 15.48
N VAL A 41 3.27 12.43 14.25
CA VAL A 41 1.86 12.75 13.96
C VAL A 41 1.19 11.67 13.08
N GLY A 42 1.51 10.39 13.34
CA GLY A 42 0.84 9.25 12.70
C GLY A 42 1.81 8.17 12.24
N LYS A 43 1.74 7.80 10.96
CA LYS A 43 2.56 6.74 10.36
C LYS A 43 2.88 7.06 8.91
N ARG A 44 4.09 6.73 8.48
CA ARG A 44 4.48 6.68 7.07
C ARG A 44 4.47 5.23 6.62
N ILE A 45 3.70 4.95 5.57
CA ILE A 45 3.66 3.66 4.90
C ILE A 45 4.36 3.80 3.55
N THR A 46 5.25 2.87 3.23
CA THR A 46 5.97 2.84 1.96
C THR A 46 5.79 1.46 1.34
N ALA A 47 5.35 1.45 0.09
CA ALA A 47 5.14 0.25 -0.70
C ALA A 47 5.81 0.43 -2.06
N ALA A 48 6.67 -0.51 -2.45
CA ALA A 48 7.28 -0.51 -3.77
C ALA A 48 6.53 -1.52 -4.65
N VAL A 49 6.07 -1.08 -5.81
CA VAL A 49 5.42 -1.90 -6.83
C VAL A 49 6.25 -1.88 -8.10
N VAL A 50 6.30 -3.00 -8.79
CA VAL A 50 6.91 -3.07 -10.13
C VAL A 50 5.90 -2.48 -11.11
N LEU A 51 6.34 -1.51 -11.90
CA LEU A 51 5.54 -1.02 -13.02
C LEU A 51 5.67 -2.01 -14.16
N ALA A 52 4.56 -2.34 -14.82
CA ALA A 52 4.64 -3.15 -16.03
C ALA A 52 5.34 -2.33 -17.12
N ASP A 53 6.40 -2.87 -17.72
CA ASP A 53 6.90 -2.36 -18.99
C ASP A 53 5.80 -2.60 -20.03
N ASP A 54 5.34 -1.52 -20.63
CA ASP A 54 4.14 -1.45 -21.45
C ASP A 54 4.22 -2.37 -22.70
N PRO A 55 3.46 -3.47 -22.78
CA PRO A 55 3.38 -4.26 -24.00
C PRO A 55 2.32 -3.72 -24.98
N GLY A 56 1.63 -2.63 -24.65
CA GLY A 56 0.38 -2.23 -25.32
C GLY A 56 0.11 -0.74 -25.49
N GLY A 57 1.02 0.16 -25.12
CA GLY A 57 0.89 1.60 -25.34
C GLY A 57 -0.20 2.27 -24.50
N ASP A 58 -0.21 2.11 -23.18
CA ASP A 58 -0.55 3.16 -22.18
C ASP A 58 -0.56 2.57 -20.76
N VAL A 59 0.56 2.70 -20.05
CA VAL A 59 0.59 2.59 -18.59
C VAL A 59 1.40 3.76 -18.04
N ALA A 60 0.70 4.84 -17.69
CA ALA A 60 1.18 5.88 -16.76
C ALA A 60 2.50 6.60 -17.15
N GLY A 61 2.73 6.81 -18.44
CA GLY A 61 3.96 7.41 -18.96
C GLY A 61 3.83 8.83 -19.49
N ARG A 62 3.52 9.84 -18.65
CA ARG A 62 3.92 11.22 -18.98
C ARG A 62 5.28 11.48 -18.33
N GLN A 63 6.35 11.16 -19.06
CA GLN A 63 7.68 11.68 -18.77
C GLN A 63 7.63 13.22 -18.81
N VAL A 64 7.98 13.83 -17.68
CA VAL A 64 8.35 15.24 -17.61
C VAL A 64 9.79 15.33 -18.15
N MET A 65 9.96 16.12 -19.22
CA MET A 65 11.26 16.65 -19.64
C MET A 65 11.69 17.77 -18.70
#